data_AF-A0A561BFM8-F1
#
_entry.id   AF-A0A561BFM8-F1
#
_cell.length_a   1.000
_cell.length_b   1.000
_cell.length_c   1.000
_cell.angle_alpha   90.00
_cell.angle_beta   90.00
_cell.angle_gamma   90.00
#
_symmetry.space_group_name_H-M   'P 1'
#
loop_
_entity.id
_entity.type
_entity.pdbx_description
1 polymer ?
#
loop_
_entity_poly.entity_id
_entity_poly.type
_entity_poly.pdbx_seq_one_letter_code
_entity_poly.pdbx_strand_id
1 'polypeptide(L)'
;MVHPDEFKGPEADALPDTATVPAELAALYLCMTPAQLADLRKSKRPDGRAGHGASIIRPVEGGAAAGPKDAVLYQLGTLRGFAKAHTAPTAFDTASDSGLPGWLSARLPFFAEREPRIKRGRRVLIGGAWDRADPLREKRFAELAKGRIRFTSLTCAEAAASLWADVASHRAFAEKGLALLRSETQAIEAALADTGLLPAAASNPETVA
;
A
#
# COMPACT_ATOMS: atom_id res chain seq x y z
N MET A 1 23.70 35.20 9.71
CA MET A 1 22.27 34.98 10.06
C MET A 1 21.74 33.95 9.08
N VAL A 2 21.54 32.72 9.56
CA VAL A 2 20.96 31.63 8.76
C VAL A 2 19.45 31.76 8.93
N HIS A 3 18.73 32.06 7.85
CA HIS A 3 17.27 31.96 7.86
C HIS A 3 16.89 30.49 8.07
N PRO A 4 16.10 30.14 9.10
CA PRO A 4 15.56 28.80 9.20
C PRO A 4 14.60 28.62 8.02
N ASP A 5 14.90 27.66 7.15
CA ASP A 5 14.01 27.21 6.09
C ASP A 5 12.61 27.03 6.69
N GLU A 6 11.67 27.81 6.16
CA GLU A 6 10.25 27.66 6.44
C GLU A 6 9.90 26.18 6.30
N PHE A 7 9.28 25.63 7.34
CA PHE A 7 8.69 24.29 7.34
C PHE A 7 7.65 24.21 6.22
N LYS A 8 8.12 23.91 5.02
CA LYS A 8 7.32 23.61 3.85
C LYS A 8 6.58 22.31 4.17
N GLY A 9 5.26 22.40 4.26
CA GLY A 9 4.40 21.26 4.53
C GLY A 9 4.63 20.11 3.53
N PRO A 10 4.12 18.90 3.82
CA PRO A 10 4.36 17.70 3.00
C PRO A 10 3.95 17.85 1.52
N GLU A 11 3.11 18.83 1.19
CA GLU A 11 2.69 19.17 -0.17
C GLU A 11 3.76 19.91 -0.99
N ALA A 12 4.71 20.60 -0.35
CA ALA A 12 5.71 21.41 -1.04
C ALA A 12 6.74 20.57 -1.83
N ASP A 13 6.88 19.29 -1.49
CA ASP A 13 7.76 18.34 -2.17
C ASP A 13 7.00 17.42 -3.15
N ALA A 14 5.67 17.57 -3.25
CA ALA A 14 4.83 16.75 -4.10
C ALA A 14 4.98 17.15 -5.58
N LEU A 15 4.90 16.18 -6.48
CA LEU A 15 4.84 16.47 -7.91
C LEU A 15 3.54 17.24 -8.24
N PRO A 16 3.57 18.18 -9.22
CA PRO A 16 2.37 18.90 -9.63
C PRO A 16 1.36 17.96 -10.26
N ASP A 17 0.08 18.32 -10.21
CA ASP A 17 -1.00 17.53 -10.83
C ASP A 17 -0.87 17.39 -12.36
N THR A 18 -0.13 18.30 -12.99
CA THR A 18 0.20 18.24 -14.42
C THR A 18 1.34 17.27 -14.76
N ALA A 19 2.06 16.75 -13.76
CA ALA A 19 3.12 15.79 -13.99
C ALA A 19 2.56 14.50 -14.61
N THR A 20 3.32 13.95 -15.56
CA THR A 20 3.00 12.66 -16.17
C THR A 20 3.95 11.59 -15.67
N VAL A 21 3.40 10.40 -15.40
CA VAL A 21 4.17 9.24 -14.91
C VAL A 21 3.91 8.00 -15.76
N PRO A 22 4.90 7.12 -15.96
CA PRO A 22 4.70 5.84 -16.64
C PRO A 22 3.69 4.93 -15.94
N ALA A 23 3.13 3.98 -16.69
CA ALA A 23 2.14 3.02 -16.21
C ALA A 23 2.55 2.26 -14.92
N GLU A 24 3.83 1.91 -14.77
CA GLU A 24 4.32 1.21 -13.57
C GLU A 24 4.21 2.09 -12.31
N LEU A 25 4.63 3.36 -12.41
CA LEU A 25 4.49 4.31 -11.31
C LEU A 25 3.03 4.68 -11.07
N ALA A 26 2.21 4.77 -12.11
CA ALA A 26 0.78 4.98 -11.98
C ALA A 26 0.10 3.84 -11.21
N ALA A 27 0.43 2.58 -11.54
CA ALA A 27 -0.10 1.41 -10.83
C ALA A 27 0.37 1.38 -9.37
N LEU A 28 1.65 1.68 -9.12
CA LEU A 28 2.20 1.79 -7.78
C LEU A 28 1.47 2.87 -6.95
N TYR A 29 1.22 4.03 -7.56
CA TYR A 29 0.50 5.15 -6.92
C TYR A 29 -0.94 4.78 -6.54
N LEU A 30 -1.61 3.98 -7.37
CA LEU A 30 -2.99 3.56 -7.12
C LEU A 30 -3.11 2.34 -6.19
N CYS A 31 -1.98 1.80 -5.72
CA CYS A 31 -1.91 0.57 -4.93
C CYS A 31 -2.46 -0.67 -5.65
N MET A 32 -2.16 -0.80 -6.95
CA MET A 32 -2.58 -1.93 -7.78
C MET A 32 -1.44 -2.45 -8.66
N THR A 33 -1.64 -3.60 -9.27
CA THR A 33 -0.70 -4.15 -10.24
C THR A 33 -0.83 -3.44 -11.60
N PRO A 34 0.23 -3.42 -12.42
CA PRO A 34 0.15 -2.90 -13.79
C PRO A 34 -0.91 -3.62 -14.66
N ALA A 35 -1.15 -4.90 -14.40
CA ALA A 35 -2.20 -5.68 -15.06
C ALA A 35 -3.60 -5.17 -14.70
N GLN A 36 -3.88 -4.95 -13.40
CA GLN A 36 -5.14 -4.35 -12.96
C GLN A 36 -5.36 -2.96 -13.58
N LEU A 37 -4.31 -2.13 -13.65
CA LEU A 37 -4.40 -0.82 -14.33
C LEU A 37 -4.63 -0.97 -15.84
N ALA A 38 -4.12 -2.02 -16.48
CA ALA A 38 -4.40 -2.31 -17.89
C ALA A 38 -5.84 -2.76 -18.11
N ASP A 39 -6.39 -3.56 -17.19
CA ASP A 39 -7.76 -4.07 -17.31
C ASP A 39 -8.81 -2.98 -17.04
N LEU A 40 -8.53 -2.01 -16.17
CA LEU A 40 -9.35 -0.80 -16.00
C LEU A 40 -9.47 0.03 -17.29
N ARG A 41 -8.54 -0.10 -18.23
CA ARG A 41 -8.64 0.55 -19.56
C ARG A 41 -9.55 -0.23 -20.50
N LYS A 42 -9.60 -1.56 -20.36
CA LYS A 42 -10.31 -2.47 -21.26
C LYS A 42 -11.79 -2.63 -20.91
N SER A 43 -12.20 -2.27 -19.69
CA SER A 43 -13.60 -2.38 -19.25
C SER A 43 -14.49 -1.42 -20.08
N LYS A 44 -14.95 -1.90 -21.24
CA LYS A 44 -16.07 -1.30 -21.98
C LYS A 44 -17.32 -1.38 -21.11
N ARG A 45 -18.07 -0.27 -21.02
CA ARG A 45 -19.42 -0.26 -20.43
C ARG A 45 -20.32 -1.28 -21.14
N PRO A 46 -21.21 -1.97 -20.43
CA PRO A 46 -22.55 -2.24 -20.95
C PRO A 46 -23.34 -0.93 -20.88
N ASP A 47 -23.86 -0.48 -22.02
CA ASP A 47 -24.79 0.64 -22.09
C ASP A 47 -26.03 0.37 -21.21
N GLY A 48 -26.44 1.34 -20.38
CA GLY A 48 -27.84 1.42 -19.93
C GLY A 48 -28.16 1.38 -18.43
N ARG A 49 -27.22 1.51 -17.48
CA ARG A 49 -27.60 1.74 -16.07
C ARG A 49 -26.83 2.90 -15.43
N ALA A 50 -27.57 3.93 -15.04
CA ALA A 50 -27.12 4.99 -14.15
C ALA A 50 -26.89 4.40 -12.75
N GLY A 51 -25.68 3.92 -12.51
CA GLY A 51 -25.25 3.40 -11.21
C GLY A 51 -23.74 3.24 -11.23
N HIS A 52 -23.05 3.97 -10.35
CA HIS A 52 -21.60 4.02 -10.10
C HIS A 52 -20.71 3.11 -10.96
N GLY A 53 -20.50 3.49 -12.23
CA GLY A 53 -19.53 2.81 -13.10
C GLY A 53 -18.11 3.13 -12.66
N ALA A 54 -17.25 2.11 -12.57
CA ALA A 54 -15.82 2.26 -12.29
C ALA A 54 -15.22 3.37 -13.18
N SER A 55 -14.63 4.39 -12.56
CA SER A 55 -14.10 5.54 -13.30
C SER A 55 -12.91 5.11 -14.16
N ILE A 56 -13.01 5.19 -15.48
CA ILE A 56 -11.90 4.79 -16.36
C ILE A 56 -10.76 5.82 -16.23
N ILE A 57 -9.56 5.37 -15.88
CA ILE A 57 -8.35 6.22 -15.90
C ILE A 57 -7.77 6.17 -17.31
N ARG A 58 -7.90 7.28 -18.05
CA ARG A 58 -7.35 7.39 -19.40
C ARG A 58 -5.88 7.83 -19.34
N PRO A 59 -4.99 7.20 -20.12
CA PRO A 59 -3.65 7.74 -20.37
C PRO A 59 -3.72 9.13 -20.99
N VAL A 60 -2.63 9.89 -20.87
CA VAL A 60 -2.43 11.09 -21.67
C VAL A 60 -2.26 10.65 -23.12
N GLU A 61 -3.11 11.13 -24.01
CA GLU A 61 -2.95 10.90 -25.45
C GLU A 61 -1.64 11.56 -25.88
N GLY A 62 -0.67 10.74 -26.32
CA GLY A 62 0.37 11.26 -27.18
C GLY A 62 -0.31 11.74 -28.46
N GLY A 63 0.06 12.93 -28.96
CA GLY A 63 -0.50 13.46 -30.21
C GLY A 63 -0.41 12.42 -31.35
N ALA A 64 -1.12 12.65 -32.46
CA ALA A 64 -1.36 11.72 -33.58
C ALA A 64 -0.16 10.94 -34.17
N ALA A 65 1.06 11.14 -33.69
CA ALA A 65 2.28 10.41 -33.99
C ALA A 65 2.69 9.36 -32.92
N ALA A 66 1.91 9.16 -31.84
CA ALA A 66 2.26 8.19 -30.80
C ALA A 66 2.13 6.75 -31.32
N GLY A 67 3.27 6.08 -31.48
CA GLY A 67 3.34 4.72 -32.00
C GLY A 67 2.87 3.68 -30.97
N PRO A 68 2.53 2.46 -31.40
CA PRO A 68 2.13 1.36 -30.50
C PRO A 68 3.17 0.95 -29.44
N LYS A 69 4.40 1.49 -29.55
CA LYS A 69 5.54 1.21 -28.67
C LYS A 69 5.82 2.33 -27.66
N ASP A 70 5.11 3.44 -27.74
CA ASP A 70 5.36 4.58 -26.87
C ASP A 70 4.89 4.31 -25.43
N ALA A 71 5.64 4.82 -24.47
CA ALA A 71 5.35 4.60 -23.05
C ALA A 71 3.99 5.23 -22.71
N VAL A 72 3.08 4.41 -22.16
CA VAL A 72 1.78 4.89 -21.69
C VAL A 72 1.99 5.75 -20.45
N LEU A 73 1.64 7.03 -20.57
CA LEU A 73 1.77 8.03 -19.51
C LEU A 73 0.43 8.37 -18.88
N TYR A 74 0.46 8.71 -17.60
CA TYR A 74 -0.71 9.09 -16.80
C TYR A 74 -0.48 10.42 -16.11
N GLN A 75 -1.49 11.29 -16.13
CA GLN A 75 -1.44 12.54 -15.41
C GLN A 75 -1.70 12.31 -13.91
N LEU A 76 -0.82 12.83 -13.05
CA LEU A 76 -0.85 12.59 -11.61
C LEU A 76 -2.10 13.15 -10.94
N GLY A 77 -2.61 14.30 -11.38
CA GLY A 77 -3.86 14.87 -10.88
C GLY A 77 -5.07 13.94 -11.09
N THR A 78 -5.12 13.25 -12.24
CA THR A 78 -6.16 12.25 -12.51
C THR A 78 -6.01 11.03 -11.60
N LEU A 79 -4.78 10.57 -11.35
CA LEU A 79 -4.51 9.47 -10.43
C LEU A 79 -4.90 9.82 -8.98
N ARG A 80 -4.59 11.04 -8.54
CA ARG A 80 -5.01 11.60 -7.23
C ARG A 80 -6.52 11.65 -7.11
N GLY A 81 -7.20 12.19 -8.13
CA GLY A 81 -8.66 12.25 -8.17
C GLY A 81 -9.28 10.86 -8.10
N PHE A 82 -8.73 9.90 -8.84
CA PHE A 82 -9.20 8.51 -8.79
C PHE A 82 -8.97 7.86 -7.42
N ALA A 83 -7.77 8.01 -6.84
CA ALA A 83 -7.44 7.45 -5.53
C ALA A 83 -8.33 8.01 -4.41
N LYS A 84 -8.70 9.30 -4.50
CA LYS A 84 -9.67 9.92 -3.57
C LYS A 84 -11.09 9.37 -3.76
N ALA A 85 -11.50 9.13 -5.00
CA ALA A 85 -12.84 8.61 -5.32
C ALA A 85 -12.98 7.10 -5.05
N HIS A 86 -11.88 6.34 -5.03
CA HIS A 86 -11.87 4.89 -4.90
C HIS A 86 -10.97 4.45 -3.76
N THR A 87 -11.49 4.52 -2.54
CA THR A 87 -10.84 4.05 -1.32
C THR A 87 -10.99 2.54 -1.12
N ALA A 88 -10.92 1.76 -2.21
CA ALA A 88 -10.94 0.32 -2.11
C ALA A 88 -9.74 -0.17 -1.27
N PRO A 89 -9.90 -1.26 -0.49
CA PRO A 89 -8.82 -1.85 0.27
C PRO A 89 -7.62 -2.13 -0.64
N THR A 90 -6.43 -1.72 -0.19
CA THR A 90 -5.18 -2.06 -0.86
C THR A 90 -4.81 -3.51 -0.55
N ALA A 91 -3.89 -4.09 -1.31
CA ALA A 91 -3.38 -5.42 -0.98
C ALA A 91 -2.70 -5.46 0.41
N PHE A 92 -2.22 -4.32 0.93
CA PHE A 92 -1.73 -4.22 2.30
C PHE A 92 -2.88 -4.32 3.33
N ASP A 93 -4.00 -3.65 3.06
CA ASP A 93 -5.20 -3.71 3.91
C ASP A 93 -5.76 -5.14 3.90
N THR A 94 -5.94 -5.74 2.72
CA THR A 94 -6.41 -7.12 2.58
C THR A 94 -5.48 -8.13 3.28
N ALA A 95 -4.17 -7.92 3.22
CA ALA A 95 -3.21 -8.76 3.93
C ALA A 95 -3.35 -8.64 5.44
N SER A 96 -3.62 -7.43 5.94
CA SER A 96 -3.85 -7.17 7.36
C SER A 96 -5.16 -7.78 7.85
N ASP A 97 -6.22 -7.70 7.04
CA ASP A 97 -7.54 -8.28 7.34
C ASP A 97 -7.51 -9.82 7.34
N SER A 98 -6.55 -10.43 6.65
CA SER A 98 -6.35 -11.89 6.58
C SER A 98 -5.60 -12.48 7.77
N GLY A 99 -5.33 -11.67 8.81
CA GLY A 99 -4.59 -12.08 10.01
C GLY A 99 -3.08 -12.17 9.80
N LEU A 100 -2.37 -12.64 10.82
CA LEU A 100 -0.91 -12.75 10.86
C LEU A 100 -0.34 -13.62 9.73
N PRO A 101 -0.93 -14.77 9.33
CA PRO A 101 -0.44 -15.55 8.20
C PRO A 101 -0.52 -14.79 6.88
N GLY A 102 -1.63 -14.08 6.65
CA GLY A 102 -1.83 -13.24 5.48
C GLY A 102 -0.85 -12.08 5.45
N TRP A 103 -0.69 -11.39 6.58
CA TRP A 103 0.24 -10.28 6.71
C TRP A 103 1.68 -10.71 6.43
N LEU A 104 2.18 -11.78 7.08
CA LEU A 104 3.56 -12.23 6.94
C LEU A 104 3.92 -12.67 5.51
N SER A 105 2.97 -13.30 4.80
CA SER A 105 3.18 -13.85 3.46
C SER A 105 2.94 -12.84 2.33
N ALA A 106 2.22 -11.75 2.60
CA ALA A 106 1.89 -10.75 1.59
C ALA A 106 3.14 -10.09 1.01
N ARG A 107 3.31 -10.21 -0.30
CA ARG A 107 4.40 -9.61 -1.05
C ARG A 107 3.99 -8.23 -1.54
N LEU A 108 4.61 -7.19 -1.00
CA LEU A 108 4.21 -5.81 -1.17
C LEU A 108 5.39 -4.92 -1.60
N PRO A 109 5.13 -3.82 -2.31
CA PRO A 109 6.19 -2.89 -2.67
C PRO A 109 6.54 -1.95 -1.51
N PHE A 110 7.84 -1.75 -1.33
CA PHE A 110 8.44 -0.83 -0.36
C PHE A 110 9.34 0.16 -1.08
N PHE A 111 9.30 1.42 -0.66
CA PHE A 111 10.31 2.41 -1.03
C PHE A 111 11.64 2.05 -0.37
N ALA A 112 12.73 2.17 -1.12
CA ALA A 112 14.07 1.81 -0.66
C ALA A 112 15.13 2.77 -1.22
N GLU A 113 16.20 2.96 -0.46
CA GLU A 113 17.35 3.75 -0.90
C GLU A 113 17.93 3.19 -2.20
N ARG A 114 18.34 4.09 -3.09
CA ARG A 114 19.09 3.75 -4.30
C ARG A 114 20.50 3.36 -3.86
N GLU A 115 20.69 2.04 -3.72
CA GLU A 115 21.93 1.33 -3.43
C GLU A 115 23.03 2.14 -2.72
N PRO A 116 23.16 2.03 -1.39
CA PRO A 116 24.28 2.66 -0.71
C PRO A 116 25.54 1.88 -1.09
N ARG A 117 26.39 2.43 -1.96
CA ARG A 117 27.72 1.87 -2.29
C ARG A 117 28.54 1.49 -1.03
N ILE A 118 28.21 2.11 0.10
CA ILE A 118 28.83 1.94 1.40
C ILE A 118 28.29 0.72 2.19
N LYS A 119 27.06 0.23 1.91
CA LYS A 119 26.36 -0.81 2.72
C LYS A 119 26.26 -2.19 2.05
N ARG A 120 27.28 -2.63 1.29
CA ARG A 120 27.44 -4.01 0.74
C ARG A 120 26.12 -4.68 0.29
N GLY A 121 25.35 -4.05 -0.60
CA GLY A 121 24.16 -4.66 -1.18
C GLY A 121 22.96 -4.87 -0.24
N ARG A 122 23.01 -4.42 1.02
CA ARG A 122 21.84 -4.46 1.92
C ARG A 122 20.83 -3.39 1.50
N ARG A 123 19.58 -3.81 1.32
CA ARG A 123 18.45 -2.93 1.00
C ARG A 123 18.07 -2.16 2.26
N VAL A 124 18.00 -0.83 2.16
CA VAL A 124 17.52 0.04 3.24
C VAL A 124 16.14 0.53 2.85
N LEU A 125 15.13 0.11 3.60
CA LEU A 125 13.74 0.48 3.38
C LEU A 125 13.48 1.87 3.95
N ILE A 126 12.63 2.63 3.27
CA ILE A 126 12.26 4.00 3.65
C ILE A 126 10.78 4.02 4.06
N GLY A 127 9.92 3.21 3.45
CA GLY A 127 8.48 3.21 3.73
C GLY A 127 7.72 2.16 2.93
N GLY A 128 6.48 1.85 3.33
CA GLY A 128 5.57 1.02 2.55
C GLY A 128 5.00 1.80 1.37
N ALA A 129 5.15 1.31 0.13
CA ALA A 129 4.69 2.07 -1.04
C ALA A 129 3.16 2.04 -1.21
N TRP A 130 2.53 0.98 -0.71
CA TRP A 130 1.07 0.81 -0.70
C TRP A 130 0.41 1.19 0.63
N ASP A 131 1.18 1.66 1.60
CA ASP A 131 0.66 2.15 2.87
C ASP A 131 0.06 3.55 2.70
N ARG A 132 -1.25 3.63 2.45
CA ARG A 132 -1.93 4.92 2.24
C ARG A 132 -1.97 5.80 3.49
N ALA A 133 -1.78 5.23 4.67
CA ALA A 133 -1.75 5.98 5.93
C ALA A 133 -0.39 6.66 6.18
N ASP A 134 0.63 6.36 5.38
CA ASP A 134 1.96 6.97 5.50
C ASP A 134 1.93 8.45 5.07
N PRO A 135 2.16 9.41 5.99
CA PRO A 135 2.15 10.84 5.66
C PRO A 135 3.28 11.25 4.72
N LEU A 136 4.36 10.46 4.63
CA LEU A 136 5.51 10.74 3.77
C LEU A 136 5.38 10.10 2.38
N ARG A 137 4.28 9.42 2.09
CA ARG A 137 4.08 8.67 0.85
C ARG A 137 4.18 9.54 -0.40
N GLU A 138 3.53 10.70 -0.44
CA GLU A 138 3.58 11.63 -1.59
C GLU A 138 5.00 12.10 -1.86
N LYS A 139 5.73 12.48 -0.81
CA LYS A 139 7.13 12.89 -0.90
C LYS A 139 8.01 11.76 -1.43
N ARG A 140 7.87 10.55 -0.87
CA ARG A 140 8.62 9.36 -1.32
C ARG A 140 8.28 9.01 -2.78
N PHE A 141 7.03 9.14 -3.19
CA PHE A 141 6.62 8.94 -4.58
C PHE A 141 7.25 9.97 -5.52
N ALA A 142 7.31 11.24 -5.13
CA ALA A 142 7.99 12.27 -5.91
C ALA A 142 9.49 11.98 -6.07
N GLU A 143 10.16 11.54 -5.00
CA GLU A 143 11.57 11.14 -5.05
C GLU A 143 11.80 9.89 -5.90
N LEU A 144 10.84 8.94 -5.92
CA LEU A 144 10.87 7.78 -6.80
C LEU A 144 10.73 8.18 -8.28
N ALA A 145 9.77 9.05 -8.59
CA ALA A 145 9.56 9.55 -9.94
C ALA A 145 10.75 10.37 -10.47
N LYS A 146 11.49 11.06 -9.59
CA LYS A 146 12.77 11.71 -9.90
C LYS A 146 13.96 10.74 -9.98
N GLY A 147 13.75 9.44 -9.74
CA GLY A 147 14.78 8.40 -9.78
C GLY A 147 15.80 8.46 -8.65
N ARG A 148 15.51 9.16 -7.55
CA ARG A 148 16.43 9.33 -6.40
C ARG A 148 16.38 8.14 -5.44
N ILE A 149 15.22 7.49 -5.36
CA ILE A 149 15.03 6.24 -4.65
C ILE A 149 14.59 5.15 -5.62
N ARG A 150 14.47 3.91 -5.13
CA ARG A 150 13.88 2.79 -5.87
C ARG A 150 12.72 2.21 -5.06
N PHE A 151 11.96 1.31 -5.67
CA PHE A 151 11.07 0.44 -4.91
C PHE A 151 11.50 -1.02 -5.06
N THR A 152 11.10 -1.87 -4.11
CA THR A 152 11.39 -3.30 -4.12
C THR A 152 10.21 -4.05 -3.55
N SER A 153 9.91 -5.23 -4.09
CA SER A 153 8.87 -6.09 -3.55
C SER A 153 9.46 -7.08 -2.56
N LEU A 154 8.92 -7.10 -1.34
CA LEU A 154 9.31 -7.97 -0.24
C LEU A 154 8.06 -8.50 0.44
N THR A 155 8.16 -9.62 1.14
CA THR A 155 7.11 -10.01 2.09
C THR A 155 7.12 -9.09 3.31
N CYS A 156 6.01 -8.98 4.04
CA CYS A 156 6.01 -8.21 5.29
C CYS A 156 7.00 -8.80 6.31
N ALA A 157 7.17 -10.12 6.34
CA ALA A 157 8.17 -10.78 7.17
C ALA A 157 9.60 -10.34 6.80
N GLU A 158 9.94 -10.34 5.51
CA GLU A 158 11.23 -9.85 5.02
C GLU A 158 11.44 -8.36 5.34
N ALA A 159 10.41 -7.54 5.16
CA ALA A 159 10.47 -6.11 5.43
C ALA A 159 10.64 -5.80 6.93
N ALA A 160 9.96 -6.55 7.81
CA ALA A 160 10.08 -6.40 9.25
C ALA A 160 11.50 -6.69 9.75
N ALA A 161 12.18 -7.66 9.12
CA ALA A 161 13.56 -8.05 9.42
C ALA A 161 14.63 -7.22 8.66
N SER A 162 14.23 -6.30 7.79
CA SER A 162 15.14 -5.51 6.96
C SER A 162 15.73 -4.31 7.70
N LEU A 163 16.75 -3.69 7.10
CA LEU A 163 17.24 -2.38 7.55
C LEU A 163 16.29 -1.28 7.08
N TRP A 164 16.07 -0.29 7.95
CA TRP A 164 15.26 0.89 7.66
C TRP A 164 16.09 2.16 7.77
N ALA A 165 15.74 3.16 6.97
CA ALA A 165 16.40 4.47 6.97
C ALA A 165 16.11 5.24 8.26
N ASP A 166 14.92 5.06 8.83
CA ASP A 166 14.49 5.70 10.07
C ASP A 166 13.70 4.74 10.97
N VAL A 167 13.91 4.89 12.28
CA VAL A 167 13.29 4.03 13.30
C VAL A 167 11.80 4.26 13.40
N ALA A 168 11.32 5.49 13.14
CA ALA A 168 9.90 5.82 13.22
C ALA A 168 9.07 5.06 12.17
N SER A 169 9.55 5.01 10.92
CA SER A 169 8.90 4.28 9.83
C SER A 169 8.96 2.78 10.04
N HIS A 170 10.10 2.25 10.54
CA HIS A 170 10.19 0.83 10.90
C HIS A 170 9.19 0.47 12.00
N ARG A 171 9.15 1.28 13.05
CA ARG A 171 8.24 1.10 14.18
C ARG A 171 6.78 1.17 13.74
N ALA A 172 6.40 2.18 12.96
CA ALA A 172 5.04 2.32 12.46
C ALA A 172 4.62 1.11 11.61
N PHE A 173 5.53 0.54 10.81
CA PHE A 173 5.27 -0.68 10.07
C PHE A 173 5.16 -1.91 10.99
N ALA A 174 6.10 -2.09 11.92
CA ALA A 174 6.14 -3.24 12.83
C ALA A 174 4.97 -3.24 13.83
N GLU A 175 4.49 -2.07 14.27
CA GLU A 175 3.34 -1.92 15.16
C GLU A 175 2.07 -2.52 14.57
N LYS A 176 1.91 -2.51 13.24
CA LYS A 176 0.78 -3.15 12.56
C LYS A 176 0.81 -4.68 12.73
N GLY A 177 1.97 -5.30 12.51
CA GLY A 177 2.16 -6.73 12.77
C GLY A 177 2.00 -7.10 14.25
N LEU A 178 2.49 -6.24 15.15
CA LEU A 178 2.32 -6.43 16.60
C LEU A 178 0.86 -6.34 17.03
N ALA A 179 0.08 -5.44 16.43
CA ALA A 179 -1.35 -5.33 16.69
C ALA A 179 -2.09 -6.61 16.28
N LEU A 180 -1.77 -7.16 15.11
CA LEU A 180 -2.34 -8.44 14.64
C LEU A 180 -1.99 -9.60 15.58
N LEU A 181 -0.73 -9.71 16.00
CA LEU A 181 -0.30 -10.73 16.94
C LEU A 181 -1.06 -10.64 18.27
N ARG A 182 -1.26 -9.43 18.79
CA ARG A 182 -2.03 -9.21 20.02
C ARG A 182 -3.49 -9.63 19.87
N SER A 183 -4.16 -9.23 18.78
CA SER A 183 -5.56 -9.61 18.56
C SER A 183 -5.74 -11.11 18.43
N GLU A 184 -4.82 -11.80 17.73
CA GLU A 184 -4.89 -13.25 17.59
C GLU A 184 -4.61 -13.97 18.92
N THR A 185 -3.65 -13.47 19.70
CA THR A 185 -3.36 -14.02 21.04
C THR A 185 -4.61 -13.91 21.94
N GLN A 186 -5.26 -12.75 21.95
CA GLN A 186 -6.51 -12.54 22.70
C GLN A 186 -7.64 -13.46 22.23
N ALA A 187 -7.77 -13.69 20.92
CA ALA A 187 -8.77 -14.61 20.38
C ALA A 187 -8.51 -16.07 20.81
N ILE A 188 -7.24 -16.49 20.87
CA ILE A 188 -6.84 -17.81 21.37
C ILE A 188 -7.14 -17.92 22.87
N GLU A 189 -6.77 -16.92 23.67
CA GLU A 189 -7.05 -16.90 25.12
C GLU A 189 -8.55 -16.98 25.41
N ALA A 190 -9.37 -16.23 24.66
CA ALA A 190 -10.83 -16.30 24.77
C ALA A 190 -11.36 -17.70 24.42
N ALA A 191 -10.91 -18.29 23.31
CA ALA A 191 -11.33 -19.64 22.92
C ALA A 191 -10.92 -20.71 23.96
N LEU A 192 -9.75 -20.57 24.58
CA LEU A 192 -9.30 -21.44 25.66
C LEU A 192 -10.17 -21.30 26.92
N ALA A 193 -10.53 -20.06 27.30
CA ALA A 193 -11.45 -19.80 28.40
C ALA A 193 -12.83 -20.42 28.16
N ASP A 194 -13.39 -20.23 26.96
CA ASP A 194 -14.68 -20.81 26.56
C ASP A 194 -14.63 -22.35 26.59
N THR A 195 -13.53 -22.94 26.12
CA THR A 195 -13.32 -24.40 26.19
C THR A 195 -13.25 -24.87 27.65
N GLY A 196 -12.64 -24.10 28.53
CA GLY A 196 -12.56 -24.39 29.98
C GLY A 196 -13.92 -24.35 30.69
N LEU A 197 -14.94 -23.72 30.11
CA LEU A 197 -16.31 -23.68 30.64
C LEU A 197 -17.18 -24.86 30.16
N LEU A 198 -16.77 -25.59 29.13
CA LEU A 198 -17.49 -26.77 28.62
C LEU A 198 -17.74 -27.87 29.67
N PRO A 199 -16.82 -28.20 30.58
CA PRO A 199 -17.08 -29.18 31.65
C PRO A 199 -18.18 -28.72 32.62
N ALA A 200 -18.32 -27.42 32.88
CA ALA A 200 -19.36 -26.88 33.75
C ALA A 200 -20.76 -26.96 33.11
N ALA A 201 -20.85 -26.83 31.79
CA ALA A 201 -22.10 -26.99 31.04
C ALA A 201 -22.56 -28.47 30.94
N ALA A 202 -21.63 -29.41 30.93
CA ALA A 202 -21.92 -30.85 30.90
C ALA A 202 -22.32 -31.44 32.27
N SER A 203 -22.20 -30.66 33.36
CA SER A 203 -22.39 -31.11 34.74
C SER A 203 -23.80 -30.82 35.30
N ASN A 204 -24.79 -30.47 34.47
CA ASN A 204 -26.20 -30.38 34.89
C ASN A 204 -27.00 -31.62 34.45
N PRO A 205 -27.01 -32.71 35.23
CA PRO A 205 -27.93 -33.82 35.06
C PRO A 205 -29.20 -33.58 35.91
N GLU A 206 -29.96 -32.52 35.66
CA GLU A 206 -31.28 -32.35 36.28
C GLU A 206 -32.29 -31.82 35.28
N THR A 207 -32.95 -32.74 34.58
CA THR A 207 -34.42 -32.72 34.33
C THR A 207 -34.82 -33.89 33.43
N VAL A 208 -34.87 -35.12 33.98
CA VAL A 208 -35.93 -36.08 33.64
C VAL A 208 -36.19 -36.93 34.88
N ALA A 209 -37.17 -36.51 35.68
CA ALA A 209 -37.87 -37.35 36.64
C ALA A 209 -39.35 -37.32 36.26
#